data_AF-A0AA96MSZ1-F1
#
_entry.id   AF-A0AA96MSZ1-F1
#
_cell.length_a   1.000
_cell.length_b   1.000
_cell.length_c   1.000
_cell.angle_alpha   90.00
_cell.angle_beta   90.00
_cell.angle_gamma   90.00
#
_symmetry.space_group_name_H-M   'P 1'
#
loop_
_entity.id
_entity.type
_entity.pdbx_description
1 polymer ?
#
loop_
_entity_poly.entity_id
_entity_poly.type
_entity_poly.pdbx_seq_one_letter_code
_entity_poly.pdbx_strand_id
1 'polypeptide(L)' 'MDRTFIFKMIQSCLKQYNESISINSVEFAEMYDKINAIKKEEVESDLHDIIVDVVYGYITDSPYF' A
#
# COMPACT_ATOMS: atom_id res chain seq x y z
N MET A 1 -2.05 -11.72 2.23
CA MET A 1 -1.49 -11.38 3.56
C MET A 1 -2.62 -11.03 4.52
N ASP A 2 -2.38 -10.73 5.81
CA ASP A 2 -3.46 -10.28 6.71
C ASP A 2 -3.92 -8.87 6.31
N ARG A 3 -5.20 -8.72 5.98
CA ARG A 3 -5.76 -7.47 5.43
C ARG A 3 -5.70 -6.31 6.43
N THR A 4 -5.93 -6.60 7.71
CA THR A 4 -5.92 -5.57 8.77
C THR A 4 -4.50 -5.08 9.06
N PHE A 5 -3.52 -5.98 9.01
CA PHE A 5 -2.12 -5.65 9.16
C PHE A 5 -1.63 -4.73 8.04
N ILE A 6 -1.89 -5.10 6.78
CA ILE A 6 -1.54 -4.26 5.63
C ILE A 6 -2.24 -2.90 5.70
N PHE A 7 -3.53 -2.88 6.08
CA PHE A 7 -4.25 -1.62 6.30
C PHE A 7 -3.55 -0.70 7.30
N LYS A 8 -3.12 -1.23 8.45
CA LYS A 8 -2.40 -0.45 9.47
C LYS A 8 -1.08 0.09 8.96
N MET A 9 -0.34 -0.68 8.17
CA MET A 9 0.92 -0.24 7.58
C MET A 9 0.70 0.88 6.55
N ILE A 10 -0.25 0.70 5.63
CA ILE A 10 -0.64 1.73 4.66
C ILE A 10 -1.07 3.01 5.38
N GLN A 11 -1.93 2.89 6.39
CA GLN A 11 -2.37 4.02 7.23
C GLN A 11 -1.20 4.73 7.92
N SER A 12 -0.20 3.99 8.39
CA SER A 12 1.00 4.58 8.98
C SER A 12 1.82 5.37 7.96
N CYS A 13 1.92 4.90 6.71
CA CYS A 13 2.60 5.60 5.63
C CYS A 13 1.82 6.85 5.19
N LEU A 14 0.51 6.75 4.98
CA LEU A 14 -0.35 7.87 4.57
C LEU A 14 -0.32 9.03 5.56
N LYS A 15 -0.22 8.75 6.86
CA LYS A 15 -0.08 9.78 7.90
C LYS A 15 1.13 10.70 7.71
N GLN A 16 2.20 10.24 7.07
CA GLN A 16 3.37 11.07 6.77
C GLN A 16 3.04 12.18 5.77
N TYR A 17 1.98 11.99 4.97
CA TYR A 17 1.48 12.92 3.97
C TYR A 17 0.21 13.66 4.43
N ASN A 18 -0.19 13.55 5.70
CA ASN A 18 -1.48 14.02 6.23
C ASN A 18 -2.71 13.41 5.52
N GLU A 19 -2.55 12.24 4.92
CA GLU A 19 -3.61 11.52 4.23
C GLU A 19 -4.15 10.35 5.07
N SER A 20 -5.37 9.92 4.78
CA SER A 20 -5.94 8.73 5.41
C SER A 20 -7.07 8.14 4.57
N ILE A 21 -7.22 6.82 4.59
CA ILE A 21 -8.23 6.10 3.81
C ILE A 21 -9.03 5.11 4.68
N SER A 22 -10.25 4.77 4.27
CA SER A 22 -11.03 3.74 4.95
C SER A 22 -10.58 2.34 4.55
N ILE A 23 -10.67 1.36 5.45
CA ILE A 23 -10.43 -0.06 5.14
C ILE A 23 -11.43 -0.63 4.10
N ASN A 24 -12.55 0.06 3.91
CA ASN A 24 -13.57 -0.30 2.92
C ASN A 24 -13.51 0.60 1.67
N SER A 25 -12.48 1.43 1.54
CA SER A 25 -12.34 2.32 0.38
C SER A 25 -11.80 1.56 -0.83
N VAL A 26 -12.08 2.09 -2.03
CA VAL A 26 -11.60 1.51 -3.29
C VAL A 26 -10.08 1.62 -3.35
N GLU A 27 -9.54 2.74 -2.90
CA GLU A 27 -8.10 3.05 -2.90
C GLU A 27 -7.33 2.06 -2.01
N PHE A 28 -7.88 1.69 -0.85
CA PHE A 28 -7.27 0.65 -0.03
C PHE A 28 -7.29 -0.71 -0.72
N ALA A 29 -8.40 -1.06 -1.38
CA ALA A 29 -8.50 -2.34 -2.10
C ALA A 29 -7.46 -2.41 -3.23
N GLU A 30 -7.31 -1.34 -4.01
CA GLU A 30 -6.33 -1.24 -5.09
C GLU A 30 -4.88 -1.34 -4.58
N MET A 31 -4.54 -0.59 -3.53
CA MET A 31 -3.22 -0.69 -2.89
C MET A 31 -2.96 -2.11 -2.35
N TYR A 32 -3.96 -2.69 -1.67
CA TYR A 32 -3.84 -4.03 -1.10
C TYR A 32 -3.60 -5.09 -2.18
N ASP A 33 -4.31 -5.03 -3.29
CA ASP A 33 -4.15 -5.98 -4.39
C ASP A 33 -2.77 -5.83 -5.06
N LYS A 34 -2.29 -4.60 -5.29
CA LYS A 34 -0.92 -4.36 -5.79
C LYS A 34 0.15 -4.88 -4.85
N ILE A 35 0.04 -4.61 -3.55
CA ILE A 35 1.00 -5.09 -2.55
C ILE A 35 1.06 -6.62 -2.54
N ASN A 36 -0.09 -7.30 -2.64
CA ASN A 36 -0.11 -8.77 -2.71
C ASN A 36 0.48 -9.29 -4.03
N ALA A 37 0.24 -8.60 -5.16
CA ALA A 37 0.83 -8.97 -6.45
C ALA A 37 2.36 -8.86 -6.41
N ILE A 38 2.90 -7.71 -6.00
CA ILE A 38 4.34 -7.45 -5.91
C ILE A 38 4.99 -8.45 -4.94
N LYS A 39 4.43 -8.66 -3.74
CA LYS A 39 5.02 -9.60 -2.77
C LYS A 39 4.99 -11.05 -3.23
N LYS A 40 4.09 -11.40 -4.15
CA LYS A 40 4.02 -12.74 -4.75
C LYS A 40 5.07 -12.92 -5.85
N GLU A 41 5.33 -11.88 -6.63
CA GLU A 41 6.36 -11.88 -7.68
C GLU A 41 7.77 -11.77 -7.09
N GLU A 42 7.94 -10.91 -6.08
CA GLU A 42 9.20 -10.63 -5.40
C GLU A 42 9.16 -11.13 -3.96
N VAL A 43 9.32 -12.44 -3.80
CA VAL A 43 9.21 -13.11 -2.48
C VAL A 43 10.24 -12.57 -1.48
N GLU A 44 11.43 -12.17 -1.94
CA GLU A 44 12.53 -11.67 -1.10
C GLU A 44 12.40 -10.19 -0.72
N SER A 45 11.60 -9.40 -1.46
CA SER A 45 11.44 -7.96 -1.21
C SER A 45 10.78 -7.68 0.13
N ASP A 46 11.25 -6.67 0.86
CA ASP A 46 10.69 -6.34 2.17
C ASP A 46 9.27 -5.76 2.03
N LEU A 47 8.36 -6.20 2.91
CA LEU A 47 6.96 -5.78 2.85
C LEU A 47 6.79 -4.28 3.13
N HIS A 48 7.61 -3.72 4.01
CA HIS A 48 7.57 -2.30 4.33
C HIS A 48 7.96 -1.46 3.11
N ASP A 49 9.02 -1.85 2.40
CA ASP A 49 9.48 -1.14 1.21
C ASP A 49 8.43 -1.14 0.09
N ILE A 50 7.81 -2.30 -0.17
CA ILE A 50 6.69 -2.43 -1.12
C ILE A 50 5.55 -1.48 -0.75
N ILE A 51 5.20 -1.41 0.54
CA ILE A 51 4.10 -0.55 1.00
C ILE A 51 4.46 0.93 0.83
N VAL A 52 5.69 1.32 1.13
CA VAL A 52 6.16 2.70 0.95
C VAL A 52 6.07 3.09 -0.53
N ASP A 53 6.55 2.25 -1.43
CA ASP A 53 6.51 2.52 -2.88
C ASP A 53 5.07 2.63 -3.41
N VAL A 54 4.20 1.70 -3.01
CA VAL A 54 2.78 1.71 -3.41
C VAL A 54 2.09 2.96 -2.87
N VAL A 55 2.28 3.31 -1.60
CA VAL A 55 1.66 4.52 -1.01
C VAL A 55 2.21 5.79 -1.65
N TYR A 56 3.51 5.86 -1.91
CA TYR A 56 4.10 7.01 -2.60
C TYR A 56 3.56 7.16 -4.02
N GLY A 57 3.43 6.05 -4.76
CA GLY A 57 2.82 6.02 -6.08
C GLY A 57 1.37 6.53 -6.07
N TYR A 58 0.58 6.10 -5.09
CA TYR A 58 -0.79 6.58 -4.89
C TYR A 58 -0.84 8.10 -4.64
N ILE A 59 -0.03 8.61 -3.72
CA ILE A 59 -0.02 10.04 -3.33
C ILE A 59 0.42 10.94 -4.49
N THR A 60 1.35 10.46 -5.31
CA THR A 60 1.91 11.22 -6.43
C THR A 60 1.10 11.08 -7.73
N ASP A 61 0.01 10.31 -7.72
CA ASP A 61 -0.75 9.93 -8.91
C ASP A 61 0.19 9.38 -10.02
N SER A 62 1.17 8.57 -9.58
CA SER A 62 2.20 8.04 -10.47
C SER A 62 1.56 7.14 -11.53
N PRO A 63 1.91 7.27 -12.82
CA PRO A 63 1.39 6.38 -13.87
C PRO A 63 1.91 4.94 -13.74
N TYR A 64 2.91 4.73 -12.86
CA TYR A 64 3.44 3.41 -12.51
C TYR A 64 2.77 2.83 -11.25
N PHE A 65 1.81 3.57 -10.68
CA PHE A 65 0.83 3.04 -9.75
C PHE A 65 -0.21 2.28 -10.58
#